data_AF-A0A1F8N2C1-F1
#
_entry.id   AF-A0A1F8N2C1-F1
#
_cell.length_a   1.000
_cell.length_b   1.000
_cell.length_c   1.000
_cell.angle_alpha   90.00
_cell.angle_beta   90.00
_cell.angle_gamma   90.00
#
_symmetry.space_group_name_H-M   'P 1'
#
loop_
_entity.id
_entity.type
_entity.pdbx_description
1 polymer ?
#
loop_
_entity_poly.entity_id
_entity_poly.type
_entity_poly.pdbx_seq_one_letter_code
_entity_poly.pdbx_strand_id
1 'polypeptide(L)'
;MSTEQTENAKERDKLDHLLENNETKGWQIAELGRHLTKVGQKYADMAHTTREILQMAPDSTDFRSLTEPWAAAGSYADLVLGQTGTVDIPAFSTSGGTAFAASWQIFEAAGVLPFVSSQPYTIMDSIHMRFQEIANEYTDQDETATIMKSLGLEKATRGQESALALFRAAYDVYEKPSAENIPASTSLLPMRESIDATIAYLLRHCPTQSKTGNNEKKILRIGIQLKRASIANGTVAAWAQQWPPLKKELSETKQRTLTRAEWQTLLIKSTLFLKNLLEGIDPSKLRK
;
A
#
# COMPACT_ATOMS: atom_id res chain seq x y z
N MET A 1 -15.12 -26.99 51.62
CA MET A 1 -14.59 -25.66 51.23
C MET A 1 -15.27 -24.63 52.09
N SER A 2 -14.51 -23.71 52.69
CA SER A 2 -15.10 -22.60 53.45
C SER A 2 -15.76 -21.60 52.50
N THR A 3 -16.78 -20.88 52.95
CA THR A 3 -17.45 -19.79 52.19
C THR A 3 -16.44 -18.80 51.60
N GLU A 4 -15.37 -18.53 52.35
CA GLU A 4 -14.24 -17.68 51.96
C GLU A 4 -13.46 -18.23 50.74
N GLN A 5 -13.28 -19.55 50.62
CA GLN A 5 -12.64 -20.14 49.43
C GLN A 5 -13.50 -19.98 48.17
N THR A 6 -14.82 -20.05 48.31
CA THR A 6 -15.75 -19.85 47.20
C THR A 6 -15.84 -18.38 46.78
N GLU A 7 -15.77 -17.46 47.73
CA GLU A 7 -15.78 -16.01 47.46
C GLU A 7 -14.48 -15.56 46.79
N ASN A 8 -13.33 -16.03 47.29
CA ASN A 8 -12.03 -15.77 46.67
C ASN A 8 -11.93 -16.31 45.23
N ALA A 9 -12.54 -17.46 44.94
CA ALA A 9 -12.59 -17.99 43.58
C ALA A 9 -13.40 -17.07 42.63
N LYS A 10 -14.55 -16.54 43.09
CA LYS A 10 -15.37 -15.62 42.30
C LYS A 10 -14.69 -14.28 42.01
N GLU A 11 -14.02 -13.70 43.01
CA GLU A 11 -13.28 -12.45 42.82
C GLU A 11 -12.07 -12.65 41.89
N ARG A 12 -11.42 -13.82 41.94
CA ARG A 12 -10.36 -14.18 40.98
C ARG A 12 -10.90 -14.26 39.55
N ASP A 13 -11.98 -15.00 39.31
CA ASP A 13 -12.57 -15.15 37.97
C ASP A 13 -12.99 -13.78 37.39
N LYS A 14 -13.54 -12.92 38.24
CA LYS A 14 -13.90 -11.54 37.89
C LYS A 14 -12.67 -10.70 37.55
N LEU A 15 -11.59 -10.82 38.30
CA LEU A 15 -10.33 -10.12 38.01
C LEU A 15 -9.74 -10.61 36.69
N ASP A 16 -9.69 -11.93 36.46
CA ASP A 16 -9.16 -12.52 35.22
C ASP A 16 -9.94 -12.01 34.00
N HIS A 17 -11.28 -11.98 34.07
CA HIS A 17 -12.12 -11.41 33.01
C HIS A 17 -11.86 -9.90 32.78
N LEU A 18 -11.65 -9.12 33.86
CA LEU A 18 -11.32 -7.69 33.73
C LEU A 18 -9.95 -7.49 33.07
N LEU A 19 -8.97 -8.33 33.38
CA LEU A 19 -7.63 -8.27 32.79
C LEU A 19 -7.67 -8.61 31.30
N GLU A 20 -8.35 -9.69 30.89
CA GLU A 20 -8.51 -10.06 29.47
C GLU A 20 -9.21 -8.95 28.66
N ASN A 21 -10.27 -8.36 29.24
CA ASN A 21 -10.98 -7.25 28.61
C ASN A 21 -10.10 -6.00 28.47
N ASN A 22 -9.32 -5.67 29.50
CA ASN A 22 -8.41 -4.51 29.47
C ASN A 22 -7.24 -4.73 28.51
N GLU A 23 -6.70 -5.96 28.42
CA GLU A 23 -5.68 -6.32 27.44
C GLU A 23 -6.22 -6.16 26.01
N THR A 24 -7.41 -6.70 25.74
CA THR A 24 -8.09 -6.55 24.44
C THR A 24 -8.27 -5.07 24.06
N LYS A 25 -8.74 -4.24 25.00
CA LYS A 25 -8.88 -2.79 24.79
C LYS A 25 -7.54 -2.10 24.56
N GLY A 26 -6.49 -2.50 25.29
CA GLY A 26 -5.14 -1.98 25.08
C GLY A 26 -4.64 -2.24 23.66
N TRP A 27 -4.85 -3.45 23.14
CA TRP A 27 -4.53 -3.78 21.74
C TRP A 27 -5.35 -2.97 20.74
N GLN A 28 -6.64 -2.77 20.99
CA GLN A 28 -7.49 -1.93 20.13
C GLN A 28 -7.02 -0.47 20.08
N ILE A 29 -6.61 0.09 21.23
CA ILE A 29 -6.06 1.45 21.31
C ILE A 29 -4.73 1.53 20.56
N ALA A 30 -3.84 0.55 20.75
CA ALA A 30 -2.57 0.49 20.04
C ALA A 30 -2.77 0.43 18.51
N GLU A 31 -3.74 -0.36 18.05
CA GLU A 31 -4.08 -0.47 16.64
C GLU A 31 -4.69 0.82 16.09
N LEU A 32 -5.61 1.46 16.83
CA LEU A 32 -6.14 2.77 16.47
C LEU A 32 -5.03 3.81 16.38
N GLY A 33 -4.09 3.82 17.34
CA GLY A 33 -2.92 4.69 17.32
C GLY A 33 -2.08 4.52 16.06
N ARG A 34 -1.75 3.28 15.69
CA ARG A 34 -1.04 2.98 14.43
C ARG A 34 -1.81 3.47 13.21
N HIS A 35 -3.13 3.24 13.16
CA HIS A 35 -3.97 3.71 12.06
C HIS A 35 -3.97 5.24 11.93
N LEU A 36 -4.14 5.95 13.05
CA LEU A 36 -4.08 7.42 13.09
C LEU A 36 -2.71 7.94 12.63
N THR A 37 -1.63 7.29 13.06
CA THR A 37 -0.28 7.59 12.61
C THR A 37 -0.13 7.42 11.10
N LYS A 38 -0.63 6.31 10.53
CA LYS A 38 -0.63 6.10 9.07
C LYS A 38 -1.40 7.19 8.34
N VAL A 39 -2.62 7.50 8.77
CA VAL A 39 -3.45 8.56 8.18
C VAL A 39 -2.75 9.92 8.26
N GLY A 40 -2.18 10.27 9.41
CA GLY A 40 -1.42 11.52 9.58
C GLY A 40 -0.22 11.60 8.63
N GLN A 41 0.52 10.50 8.47
CA GLN A 41 1.63 10.43 7.52
C GLN A 41 1.16 10.62 6.07
N LYS A 42 0.01 10.04 5.68
CA LYS A 42 -0.57 10.27 4.34
C LYS A 42 -0.90 11.74 4.10
N TYR A 43 -1.53 12.41 5.06
CA TYR A 43 -1.79 13.84 4.95
C TYR A 43 -0.51 14.66 4.78
N ALA A 44 0.55 14.29 5.52
CA ALA A 44 1.85 14.94 5.37
C ALA A 44 2.47 14.71 3.98
N ASP A 45 2.39 13.47 3.46
CA ASP A 45 2.89 13.10 2.14
C ASP A 45 2.11 13.85 1.03
N MET A 46 0.77 13.87 1.11
CA MET A 46 -0.09 14.64 0.19
C MET A 46 0.18 16.15 0.23
N ALA A 47 0.37 16.72 1.42
CA ALA A 47 0.69 18.13 1.59
C ALA A 47 2.07 18.46 1.01
N HIS A 48 3.04 17.55 1.17
CA HIS A 48 4.36 17.68 0.58
C HIS A 48 4.27 17.69 -0.95
N THR A 49 3.59 16.72 -1.55
CA THR A 49 3.37 16.67 -3.01
C THR A 49 2.63 17.91 -3.51
N THR A 50 1.59 18.36 -2.80
CA THR A 50 0.87 19.60 -3.17
C THR A 50 1.80 20.80 -3.15
N ARG A 51 2.73 20.88 -2.20
CA ARG A 51 3.71 21.97 -2.14
C ARG A 51 4.67 21.95 -3.33
N GLU A 52 5.15 20.77 -3.74
CA GLU A 52 5.97 20.63 -4.95
C GLU A 52 5.21 21.11 -6.20
N ILE A 53 3.91 20.81 -6.28
CA ILE A 53 3.02 21.25 -7.36
C ILE A 53 2.91 22.77 -7.40
N LEU A 54 2.66 23.40 -6.24
CA LEU A 54 2.53 24.85 -6.13
C LEU A 54 3.80 25.59 -6.57
N GLN A 55 4.98 24.99 -6.36
CA GLN A 55 6.26 25.57 -6.80
C GLN A 55 6.46 25.54 -8.32
N MET A 56 5.74 24.66 -9.03
CA MET A 56 5.86 24.50 -10.49
C MET A 56 4.71 25.17 -11.25
N ALA A 57 3.66 25.61 -10.55
CA ALA A 57 2.47 26.18 -11.16
C ALA A 57 2.72 27.63 -11.63
N PRO A 58 2.21 28.03 -12.82
CA PRO A 58 2.25 29.42 -13.26
C PRO A 58 1.50 30.36 -12.31
N ASP A 59 1.93 31.63 -12.22
CA ASP A 59 1.27 32.66 -11.38
C ASP A 59 -0.21 32.89 -11.73
N SER A 60 -0.62 32.55 -12.95
CA SER A 60 -2.01 32.66 -13.43
C SER A 60 -2.92 31.52 -12.97
N THR A 61 -2.42 30.56 -12.18
CA THR A 61 -3.16 29.37 -11.76
C THR A 61 -4.17 29.70 -10.65
N ASP A 62 -5.45 29.36 -10.85
CA ASP A 62 -6.49 29.57 -9.82
C ASP A 62 -6.52 28.42 -8.80
N PHE A 63 -5.99 28.64 -7.59
CA PHE A 63 -5.91 27.61 -6.55
C PHE A 63 -7.16 27.47 -5.67
N ARG A 64 -8.27 28.15 -5.96
CA ARG A 64 -9.49 28.06 -5.13
C ARG A 64 -10.00 26.62 -4.98
N SER A 65 -9.98 25.85 -6.07
CA SER A 65 -10.38 24.43 -6.09
C SER A 65 -9.52 23.53 -5.20
N LEU A 66 -8.29 23.94 -4.87
CA LEU A 66 -7.41 23.23 -3.94
C LEU A 66 -7.55 23.74 -2.50
N THR A 67 -7.90 25.02 -2.33
CA THR A 67 -7.93 25.67 -1.02
C THR A 67 -9.04 25.11 -0.14
N GLU A 68 -10.25 24.95 -0.68
CA GLU A 68 -11.40 24.44 0.09
C GLU A 68 -11.19 23.00 0.61
N PRO A 69 -10.72 22.03 -0.21
CA PRO A 69 -10.39 20.69 0.29
C PRO A 69 -9.32 20.68 1.37
N TRP A 70 -8.27 21.49 1.23
CA TRP A 70 -7.20 21.57 2.23
C TRP A 70 -7.67 22.22 3.53
N ALA A 71 -8.57 23.21 3.47
CA ALA A 71 -9.20 23.79 4.65
C ALA A 71 -10.11 22.79 5.37
N ALA A 72 -10.89 22.00 4.62
CA ALA A 72 -11.71 20.93 5.18
C ALA A 72 -10.86 19.82 5.81
N ALA A 73 -9.79 19.40 5.14
CA ALA A 73 -8.82 18.44 5.65
C ALA A 73 -8.14 18.93 6.94
N GLY A 74 -7.73 20.20 7.00
CA GLY A 74 -7.16 20.82 8.18
C GLY A 74 -8.13 20.85 9.36
N SER A 75 -9.37 21.28 9.12
CA SER A 75 -10.42 21.30 10.15
C SER A 75 -10.73 19.91 10.72
N TYR A 76 -10.67 18.88 9.87
CA TYR A 76 -10.82 17.49 10.31
C TYR A 76 -9.62 17.00 11.12
N ALA A 77 -8.39 17.32 10.69
CA ALA A 77 -7.19 16.99 11.46
C ALA A 77 -7.24 17.63 12.87
N ASP A 78 -7.68 18.89 12.96
CA ASP A 78 -7.87 19.59 14.23
C ASP A 78 -8.93 18.90 15.12
N LEU A 79 -10.03 18.42 14.53
CA LEU A 79 -11.05 17.65 15.26
C LEU A 79 -10.47 16.36 15.84
N VAL A 80 -9.71 15.60 15.04
CA VAL A 80 -9.07 14.34 15.49
C VAL A 80 -8.05 14.62 16.60
N LEU A 81 -7.22 15.66 16.44
CA LEU A 81 -6.26 16.07 17.46
C LEU A 81 -6.95 16.54 18.75
N GLY A 82 -8.06 17.26 18.65
CA GLY A 82 -8.86 17.69 19.80
C GLY A 82 -9.53 16.54 20.56
N GLN A 83 -9.99 15.50 19.84
CA GLN A 83 -10.59 14.32 20.45
C GLN A 83 -9.55 13.40 21.12
N THR A 84 -8.34 13.29 20.56
CA THR A 84 -7.26 12.48 21.19
C THR A 84 -6.76 13.07 22.51
N GLY A 85 -6.96 14.37 22.75
CA GLY A 85 -6.68 15.03 24.03
C GLY A 85 -7.71 14.77 25.14
N THR A 86 -8.89 14.21 24.82
CA THR A 86 -9.97 13.93 25.78
C THR A 86 -10.32 12.44 25.73
N VAL A 87 -9.54 11.63 26.46
CA VAL A 87 -9.74 10.17 26.53
C VAL A 87 -10.90 9.86 27.49
N ASP A 88 -12.13 10.00 27.01
CA ASP A 88 -13.26 9.23 27.51
C ASP A 88 -13.59 8.18 26.45
N ILE A 89 -13.37 6.90 26.77
CA ILE A 89 -13.58 5.77 25.84
C ILE A 89 -14.89 5.04 26.17
N PRO A 90 -16.02 5.46 25.60
CA PRO A 90 -17.10 4.54 25.29
C PRO A 90 -17.00 4.13 23.82
N ALA A 91 -16.58 2.88 23.59
CA ALA A 91 -16.75 2.11 22.35
C ALA A 91 -16.65 2.90 21.03
N PHE A 92 -15.43 3.24 20.61
CA PHE A 92 -15.19 3.80 19.27
C PHE A 92 -15.48 2.76 18.18
N SER A 93 -16.62 2.95 17.52
CA SER A 93 -17.01 2.30 16.27
C SER A 93 -16.04 2.70 15.15
N THR A 94 -15.15 1.79 14.73
CA THR A 94 -14.61 1.51 13.37
C THR A 94 -14.62 2.59 12.26
N SER A 95 -14.55 3.88 12.58
CA SER A 95 -14.77 4.98 11.62
C SER A 95 -13.49 5.58 11.01
N GLY A 96 -12.32 5.11 11.42
CA GLY A 96 -11.03 5.55 10.86
C GLY A 96 -10.85 5.19 9.38
N GLY A 97 -11.49 4.11 8.91
CA GLY A 97 -11.51 3.72 7.48
C GLY A 97 -12.45 4.60 6.64
N THR A 98 -13.60 4.97 7.21
CA THR A 98 -14.52 5.94 6.59
C THR A 98 -13.93 7.35 6.52
N ALA A 99 -13.02 7.72 7.42
CA ALA A 99 -12.42 9.05 7.45
C ALA A 99 -11.54 9.36 6.22
N PHE A 100 -10.59 8.45 5.89
CA PHE A 100 -9.78 8.62 4.69
C PHE A 100 -10.62 8.50 3.42
N ALA A 101 -11.55 7.55 3.37
CA ALA A 101 -12.48 7.40 2.25
C ALA A 101 -13.36 8.65 2.05
N ALA A 102 -13.83 9.28 3.12
CA ALA A 102 -14.59 10.53 3.07
C ALA A 102 -13.73 11.72 2.66
N SER A 103 -12.49 11.83 3.17
CA SER A 103 -11.56 12.89 2.72
C SER A 103 -11.17 12.71 1.25
N TRP A 104 -10.99 11.47 0.80
CA TRP A 104 -10.69 11.14 -0.60
C TRP A 104 -11.87 11.50 -1.51
N GLN A 105 -13.08 11.11 -1.11
CA GLN A 105 -14.32 11.51 -1.80
C GLN A 105 -14.49 13.03 -1.84
N ILE A 106 -14.02 13.78 -0.84
CA ILE A 106 -13.99 15.24 -0.86
C ILE A 106 -12.96 15.76 -1.89
N PHE A 107 -11.77 15.16 -2.01
CA PHE A 107 -10.79 15.54 -3.05
C PHE A 107 -11.26 15.20 -4.48
N GLU A 108 -11.93 14.06 -4.68
CA GLU A 108 -12.58 13.72 -5.96
C GLU A 108 -13.75 14.66 -6.28
N ALA A 109 -14.62 14.94 -5.31
CA ALA A 109 -15.80 15.78 -5.49
C ALA A 109 -15.48 17.28 -5.65
N ALA A 110 -14.38 17.77 -5.06
CA ALA A 110 -13.99 19.17 -5.11
C ALA A 110 -13.26 19.59 -6.40
N GLY A 111 -13.15 18.69 -7.38
CA GLY A 111 -12.70 19.09 -8.71
C GLY A 111 -11.18 19.24 -8.86
N VAL A 112 -10.36 18.73 -7.92
CA VAL A 112 -8.89 18.72 -8.04
C VAL A 112 -8.45 18.00 -9.32
N LEU A 113 -9.11 16.88 -9.66
CA LEU A 113 -8.85 16.15 -10.89
C LEU A 113 -9.29 16.92 -12.17
N PRO A 114 -10.52 17.49 -12.25
CA PRO A 114 -10.93 18.39 -13.33
C PRO A 114 -10.06 19.64 -13.53
N PHE A 115 -9.61 20.29 -12.45
CA PHE A 115 -8.77 21.48 -12.51
C PHE A 115 -7.44 21.21 -13.20
N VAL A 116 -6.78 20.11 -12.80
CA VAL A 116 -5.52 19.68 -13.40
C VAL A 116 -5.70 19.26 -14.86
N SER A 117 -6.87 18.73 -15.24
CA SER A 117 -7.18 18.33 -16.63
C SER A 117 -7.43 19.49 -17.62
N SER A 118 -7.55 20.74 -17.12
CA SER A 118 -7.92 21.91 -17.93
C SER A 118 -6.77 22.86 -18.32
N GLN A 119 -5.52 22.56 -17.93
CA GLN A 119 -4.36 23.44 -18.13
C GLN A 119 -3.39 22.91 -19.21
N PRO A 120 -2.65 23.78 -19.93
CA PRO A 120 -1.81 23.38 -21.06
C PRO A 120 -0.62 22.47 -20.68
N TYR A 121 -0.31 21.59 -21.63
CA TYR A 121 0.38 20.30 -21.50
C TYR A 121 1.89 20.39 -21.22
N THR A 122 2.35 19.64 -20.20
CA THR A 122 3.64 18.90 -20.05
C THR A 122 4.11 18.83 -18.59
N ILE A 123 3.91 19.89 -17.79
CA ILE A 123 4.26 19.92 -16.36
C ILE A 123 3.09 19.43 -15.49
N MET A 124 1.85 19.72 -15.90
CA MET A 124 0.66 19.30 -15.17
C MET A 124 0.36 17.81 -15.29
N ASP A 125 0.81 17.12 -16.35
CA ASP A 125 0.60 15.66 -16.49
C ASP A 125 1.41 14.87 -15.46
N SER A 126 2.66 15.26 -15.19
CA SER A 126 3.48 14.60 -14.16
C SER A 126 2.92 14.81 -12.75
N ILE A 127 2.34 15.98 -12.53
CA ILE A 127 1.67 16.37 -11.29
C ILE A 127 0.33 15.63 -11.12
N HIS A 128 -0.48 15.56 -12.17
CA HIS A 128 -1.74 14.81 -12.21
C HIS A 128 -1.49 13.33 -11.96
N MET A 129 -0.54 12.75 -12.71
CA MET A 129 -0.14 11.36 -12.54
C MET A 129 0.33 11.13 -11.12
N ARG A 130 1.15 12.01 -10.54
CA ARG A 130 1.64 11.79 -9.17
C ARG A 130 0.54 11.88 -8.11
N PHE A 131 -0.43 12.78 -8.28
CA PHE A 131 -1.59 12.87 -7.37
C PHE A 131 -2.51 11.65 -7.53
N GLN A 132 -2.79 11.23 -8.76
CA GLN A 132 -3.54 10.01 -9.07
C GLN A 132 -2.79 8.74 -8.63
N GLU A 133 -1.46 8.73 -8.68
CA GLU A 133 -0.63 7.62 -8.22
C GLU A 133 -0.76 7.46 -6.70
N ILE A 134 -0.69 8.55 -5.93
CA ILE A 134 -0.90 8.52 -4.47
C ILE A 134 -2.32 8.10 -4.12
N ALA A 135 -3.30 8.59 -4.88
CA ALA A 135 -4.70 8.23 -4.76
C ALA A 135 -4.97 6.74 -4.94
N ASN A 136 -4.45 6.22 -6.06
CA ASN A 136 -4.70 4.87 -6.51
C ASN A 136 -3.80 3.87 -5.80
N GLU A 137 -2.71 4.31 -5.14
CA GLU A 137 -1.75 3.46 -4.44
C GLU A 137 -2.44 2.47 -3.49
N TYR A 138 -3.40 2.92 -2.70
CA TYR A 138 -4.10 2.07 -1.72
C TYR A 138 -5.05 1.09 -2.39
N THR A 139 -5.78 1.55 -3.39
CA THR A 139 -6.67 0.71 -4.19
C THR A 139 -5.84 -0.38 -4.90
N ASP A 140 -4.72 0.01 -5.52
CA ASP A 140 -3.80 -0.89 -6.20
C ASP A 140 -3.13 -1.87 -5.25
N GLN A 141 -2.75 -1.45 -4.03
CA GLN A 141 -2.17 -2.32 -3.01
C GLN A 141 -3.15 -3.43 -2.60
N ASP A 142 -4.37 -3.06 -2.20
CA ASP A 142 -5.38 -4.02 -1.72
C ASP A 142 -5.88 -4.93 -2.84
N GLU A 143 -6.06 -4.38 -4.05
CA GLU A 143 -6.40 -5.16 -5.23
C GLU A 143 -5.28 -6.15 -5.59
N THR A 144 -4.02 -5.70 -5.60
CA THR A 144 -2.85 -6.57 -5.86
C THR A 144 -2.77 -7.68 -4.81
N ALA A 145 -2.91 -7.36 -3.53
CA ALA A 145 -2.91 -8.35 -2.46
C ALA A 145 -4.05 -9.38 -2.61
N THR A 146 -5.23 -8.92 -3.04
CA THR A 146 -6.40 -9.78 -3.31
C THR A 146 -6.13 -10.72 -4.48
N ILE A 147 -5.57 -10.21 -5.58
CA ILE A 147 -5.20 -11.02 -6.74
C ILE A 147 -4.13 -12.04 -6.35
N MET A 148 -3.09 -11.62 -5.62
CA MET A 148 -2.03 -12.51 -5.13
C MET A 148 -2.60 -13.67 -4.32
N LYS A 149 -3.52 -13.37 -3.38
CA LYS A 149 -4.21 -14.38 -2.58
C LYS A 149 -5.03 -15.33 -3.47
N SER A 150 -5.79 -14.80 -4.43
CA SER A 150 -6.59 -15.62 -5.35
C SER A 150 -5.76 -16.60 -6.19
N LEU A 151 -4.49 -16.26 -6.46
CA LEU A 151 -3.54 -17.08 -7.21
C LEU A 151 -2.76 -18.07 -6.32
N GLY A 152 -3.00 -18.07 -5.00
CA GLY A 152 -2.34 -18.95 -4.02
C GLY A 152 -0.94 -18.48 -3.60
N LEU A 153 -0.60 -17.21 -3.82
CA LEU A 153 0.70 -16.63 -3.46
C LEU A 153 0.86 -16.37 -1.96
N GLU A 154 -0.12 -16.71 -1.11
CA GLU A 154 0.06 -16.72 0.34
C GLU A 154 0.87 -17.90 0.88
N LYS A 155 1.09 -18.94 0.07
CA LYS A 155 1.76 -20.16 0.51
C LYS A 155 3.29 -20.01 0.40
N ALA A 156 3.95 -20.14 1.54
CA ALA A 156 5.41 -20.18 1.63
C ALA A 156 5.99 -21.41 0.91
N THR A 157 7.12 -21.24 0.21
CA THR A 157 7.99 -22.37 -0.14
C THR A 157 8.87 -22.68 1.07
N ARG A 158 9.18 -23.95 1.36
CA ARG A 158 9.94 -24.40 2.55
C ARG A 158 11.07 -23.42 2.95
N GLY A 159 10.93 -22.82 4.14
CA GLY A 159 11.93 -21.94 4.74
C GLY A 159 11.99 -20.51 4.19
N GLN A 160 11.06 -20.11 3.31
CA GLN A 160 10.95 -18.75 2.78
C GLN A 160 9.59 -18.15 3.11
N GLU A 161 9.53 -16.83 3.22
CA GLU A 161 8.25 -16.12 3.28
C GLU A 161 7.48 -16.25 1.96
N SER A 162 6.16 -16.15 2.03
CA SER A 162 5.34 -16.15 0.82
C SER A 162 5.45 -14.82 0.09
N ALA A 163 5.17 -14.81 -1.22
CA ALA A 163 5.21 -13.57 -2.00
C ALA A 163 4.24 -12.53 -1.43
N LEU A 164 3.05 -12.95 -1.00
CA LEU A 164 2.08 -12.03 -0.38
C LEU A 164 2.59 -11.48 0.96
N ALA A 165 3.27 -12.28 1.78
CA ALA A 165 3.85 -11.79 3.04
C ALA A 165 4.94 -10.73 2.78
N LEU A 166 5.84 -11.00 1.82
CA LEU A 166 6.89 -10.05 1.41
C LEU A 166 6.31 -8.74 0.84
N PHE A 167 5.22 -8.83 0.06
CA PHE A 167 4.51 -7.67 -0.47
C PHE A 167 3.96 -6.79 0.66
N ARG A 168 3.30 -7.39 1.65
CA ARG A 168 2.76 -6.67 2.82
C ARG A 168 3.85 -6.07 3.68
N ALA A 169 4.91 -6.84 3.96
CA ALA A 169 6.05 -6.36 4.72
C ALA A 169 6.68 -5.10 4.09
N ALA A 170 6.73 -5.01 2.76
CA ALA A 170 7.20 -3.81 2.07
C ALA A 170 6.37 -2.57 2.43
N TYR A 171 5.05 -2.68 2.43
CA TYR A 171 4.13 -1.58 2.76
C TYR A 171 4.13 -1.28 4.26
N ASP A 172 4.09 -2.30 5.12
CA ASP A 172 4.12 -2.14 6.57
C ASP A 172 5.33 -1.33 7.04
N VAL A 173 6.47 -1.47 6.36
CA VAL A 173 7.69 -0.70 6.64
C VAL A 173 7.59 0.74 6.12
N TYR A 174 7.03 0.95 4.92
CA TYR A 174 6.87 2.29 4.33
C TYR A 174 5.85 3.16 5.09
N GLU A 175 4.80 2.54 5.60
CA GLU A 175 3.73 3.21 6.34
C GLU A 175 4.15 3.63 7.76
N LYS A 176 5.31 3.18 8.25
CA LYS A 176 5.87 3.66 9.51
C LYS A 176 6.28 5.13 9.40
N PRO A 177 6.14 5.93 10.48
CA PRO A 177 6.52 7.34 10.50
C PRO A 177 7.97 7.59 10.09
N SER A 178 8.18 8.70 9.40
CA SER A 178 9.50 9.17 8.98
C SER A 178 10.48 9.47 10.12
N ALA A 179 9.99 9.63 11.36
CA ALA A 179 10.81 9.87 12.54
C ALA A 179 11.80 8.74 12.87
N GLU A 180 11.57 7.52 12.35
CA GLU A 180 12.36 6.34 12.67
C GLU A 180 13.66 6.18 11.84
N ASN A 181 14.03 7.13 10.96
CA ASN A 181 15.20 7.04 10.08
C ASN A 181 15.32 5.66 9.38
N ILE A 182 14.19 5.08 9.01
CA ILE A 182 14.13 3.74 8.43
C ILE A 182 14.72 3.79 7.01
N PRO A 183 15.76 3.00 6.69
CA PRO A 183 16.30 2.97 5.34
C PRO A 183 15.26 2.43 4.34
N ALA A 184 15.06 3.10 3.21
CA ALA A 184 14.10 2.67 2.18
C ALA A 184 14.31 1.21 1.70
N SER A 185 15.55 0.72 1.77
CA SER A 185 15.89 -0.67 1.45
C SER A 185 15.15 -1.70 2.32
N THR A 186 14.75 -1.36 3.54
CA THR A 186 13.98 -2.25 4.43
C THR A 186 12.57 -2.55 3.91
N SER A 187 12.02 -1.72 3.02
CA SER A 187 10.73 -1.93 2.34
C SER A 187 10.93 -2.40 0.89
N LEU A 188 11.85 -1.77 0.16
CA LEU A 188 12.02 -2.04 -1.27
C LEU A 188 12.68 -3.39 -1.56
N LEU A 189 13.45 -3.96 -0.63
CA LEU A 189 13.98 -5.32 -0.77
C LEU A 189 12.90 -6.39 -0.63
N PRO A 190 12.04 -6.38 0.42
CA PRO A 190 10.86 -7.24 0.45
C PRO A 190 9.97 -7.11 -0.81
N MET A 191 9.76 -5.89 -1.33
CA MET A 191 9.00 -5.69 -2.57
C MET A 191 9.64 -6.43 -3.76
N ARG A 192 10.96 -6.26 -3.95
CA ARG A 192 11.71 -6.97 -4.99
C ARG A 192 11.61 -8.49 -4.83
N GLU A 193 11.74 -8.98 -3.60
CA GLU A 193 11.70 -10.41 -3.28
C GLU A 193 10.30 -11.00 -3.49
N SER A 194 9.24 -10.23 -3.20
CA SER A 194 7.86 -10.57 -3.53
C SER A 194 7.66 -10.78 -5.04
N ILE A 195 8.18 -9.86 -5.86
CA ILE A 195 8.09 -9.97 -7.32
C ILE A 195 8.87 -11.19 -7.83
N ASP A 196 10.10 -11.40 -7.34
CA ASP A 196 10.91 -12.56 -7.70
C ASP A 196 10.23 -13.88 -7.29
N ALA A 197 9.65 -13.94 -6.08
CA ALA A 197 8.90 -15.09 -5.59
C ALA A 197 7.64 -15.35 -6.42
N THR A 198 6.93 -14.30 -6.83
CA THR A 198 5.78 -14.37 -7.73
C THR A 198 6.17 -14.95 -9.08
N ILE A 199 7.22 -14.43 -9.72
CA ILE A 199 7.73 -14.95 -11.00
C ILE A 199 8.14 -16.42 -10.85
N ALA A 200 8.85 -16.77 -9.76
CA ALA A 200 9.25 -18.14 -9.50
C ALA A 200 8.05 -19.08 -9.31
N TYR A 201 7.01 -18.63 -8.59
CA TYR A 201 5.76 -19.37 -8.42
C TYR A 201 5.07 -19.60 -9.75
N LEU A 202 4.84 -18.56 -10.54
CA LEU A 202 4.17 -18.66 -11.84
C LEU A 202 4.93 -19.58 -12.80
N LEU A 203 6.26 -19.51 -12.84
CA LEU A 203 7.08 -20.42 -13.65
C LEU A 203 6.89 -21.88 -13.27
N ARG A 204 6.82 -22.22 -11.97
CA ARG A 204 6.60 -23.60 -11.50
C ARG A 204 5.21 -24.12 -11.88
N HIS A 205 4.24 -23.23 -12.07
CA HIS A 205 2.85 -23.56 -12.42
C HIS A 205 2.57 -23.39 -13.91
N CYS A 206 3.56 -23.02 -14.73
CA CYS A 206 3.45 -23.10 -16.19
C CYS A 206 3.18 -24.55 -16.65
N PRO A 207 2.22 -24.78 -17.58
CA PRO A 207 1.91 -26.10 -18.15
C PRO A 207 3.13 -26.85 -18.67
N THR A 208 3.98 -26.16 -19.41
CA THR A 208 5.20 -26.73 -20.00
C THR A 208 6.40 -26.17 -19.27
N GLN A 209 7.29 -27.03 -18.76
CA GLN A 209 8.54 -26.67 -18.09
C GLN A 209 9.72 -26.77 -19.06
N SER A 210 10.69 -25.85 -18.98
CA SER A 210 11.88 -25.79 -19.83
C SER A 210 12.90 -24.85 -19.18
N LYS A 211 14.16 -24.90 -19.60
CA LYS A 211 15.17 -23.99 -19.05
C LYS A 211 14.93 -22.58 -19.59
N THR A 212 14.59 -21.65 -18.71
CA THR A 212 14.56 -20.21 -19.00
C THR A 212 15.84 -19.55 -18.53
N GLY A 213 16.40 -18.67 -19.35
CA GLY A 213 17.60 -17.90 -19.03
C GLY A 213 17.32 -16.72 -18.09
N ASN A 214 17.54 -15.50 -18.60
CA ASN A 214 17.35 -14.25 -17.85
C ASN A 214 15.88 -13.99 -17.46
N ASN A 215 15.65 -12.97 -16.62
CA ASN A 215 14.31 -12.68 -16.09
C ASN A 215 13.31 -12.22 -17.16
N GLU A 216 13.77 -11.53 -18.20
CA GLU A 216 12.94 -11.16 -19.34
C GLU A 216 12.35 -12.40 -20.03
N LYS A 217 13.20 -13.41 -20.34
CA LYS A 217 12.74 -14.69 -20.92
C LYS A 217 11.80 -15.46 -19.99
N LYS A 218 11.97 -15.33 -18.67
CA LYS A 218 11.05 -15.92 -17.68
C LYS A 218 9.65 -15.30 -17.79
N ILE A 219 9.55 -13.98 -17.82
CA ILE A 219 8.26 -13.27 -17.92
C ILE A 219 7.60 -13.51 -19.27
N LEU A 220 8.35 -13.45 -20.38
CA LEU A 220 7.82 -13.77 -21.71
C LEU A 220 7.17 -15.15 -21.72
N ARG A 221 7.84 -16.14 -21.13
CA ARG A 221 7.30 -17.49 -21.03
C ARG A 221 6.03 -17.55 -20.19
N ILE A 222 6.03 -16.92 -19.01
CA ILE A 222 4.83 -16.82 -18.16
C ILE A 222 3.67 -16.31 -19.01
N GLY A 223 3.86 -15.17 -19.71
CA GLY A 223 2.80 -14.60 -20.53
C GLY A 223 2.40 -15.52 -21.70
N ILE A 224 3.33 -16.16 -22.41
CA ILE A 224 2.99 -17.09 -23.50
C ILE A 224 2.10 -18.24 -23.02
N GLN A 225 2.36 -18.79 -21.83
CA GLN A 225 1.67 -19.98 -21.35
C GLN A 225 0.43 -19.66 -20.49
N LEU A 226 0.48 -18.58 -19.72
CA LEU A 226 -0.49 -18.30 -18.66
C LEU A 226 -1.34 -17.06 -18.95
N LYS A 227 -1.09 -16.25 -19.98
CA LYS A 227 -1.88 -15.03 -20.21
C LYS A 227 -3.35 -15.34 -20.50
N ARG A 228 -4.25 -14.43 -20.11
CA ARG A 228 -5.64 -14.40 -20.58
C ARG A 228 -5.70 -14.17 -22.10
N ALA A 229 -6.79 -14.63 -22.72
CA ALA A 229 -6.98 -14.50 -24.17
C ALA A 229 -6.99 -13.03 -24.64
N SER A 230 -7.54 -12.13 -23.82
CA SER A 230 -7.63 -10.68 -24.09
C SER A 230 -6.30 -9.94 -24.06
N ILE A 231 -5.25 -10.52 -23.47
CA ILE A 231 -3.94 -9.87 -23.34
C ILE A 231 -3.14 -10.04 -24.62
N ALA A 232 -2.73 -8.93 -25.23
CA ALA A 232 -1.89 -8.93 -26.41
C ALA A 232 -0.44 -9.38 -26.10
N ASN A 233 0.24 -10.00 -27.07
CA ASN A 233 1.64 -10.39 -26.92
C ASN A 233 2.56 -9.19 -26.70
N GLY A 234 2.22 -8.01 -27.25
CA GLY A 234 2.94 -6.77 -27.02
C GLY A 234 2.94 -6.35 -25.54
N THR A 235 1.81 -6.53 -24.84
CA THR A 235 1.71 -6.26 -23.39
C THR A 235 2.62 -7.18 -22.58
N VAL A 236 2.68 -8.47 -22.94
CA VAL A 236 3.61 -9.43 -22.31
C VAL A 236 5.07 -9.03 -22.54
N ALA A 237 5.42 -8.60 -23.75
CA ALA A 237 6.75 -8.11 -24.06
C ALA A 237 7.11 -6.86 -23.25
N ALA A 238 6.15 -5.93 -23.08
CA ALA A 238 6.34 -4.75 -22.25
C ALA A 238 6.63 -5.11 -20.78
N TRP A 239 5.91 -6.06 -20.17
CA TRP A 239 6.22 -6.53 -18.82
C TRP A 239 7.64 -7.11 -18.73
N ALA A 240 8.03 -7.92 -19.71
CA ALA A 240 9.35 -8.54 -19.75
C ALA A 240 10.48 -7.51 -19.85
N GLN A 241 10.27 -6.44 -20.61
CA GLN A 241 11.22 -5.33 -20.76
C GLN A 241 11.25 -4.41 -19.53
N GLN A 242 10.12 -4.20 -18.86
CA GLN A 242 10.01 -3.31 -17.70
C GLN A 242 10.70 -3.88 -16.45
N TRP A 243 10.71 -5.21 -16.28
CA TRP A 243 11.22 -5.82 -15.05
C TRP A 243 12.73 -5.64 -14.80
N PRO A 244 13.64 -5.91 -15.76
CA PRO A 244 15.08 -5.75 -15.53
C PRO A 244 15.52 -4.37 -14.99
N PRO A 245 15.11 -3.22 -15.58
CA PRO A 245 15.47 -1.91 -15.04
C PRO A 245 14.84 -1.68 -13.66
N LEU A 246 13.56 -2.01 -13.46
CA LEU A 246 12.90 -1.87 -12.17
C LEU A 246 13.59 -2.70 -11.06
N LYS A 247 13.96 -3.95 -11.35
CA LYS A 247 14.72 -4.81 -10.43
C LYS A 247 16.06 -4.19 -10.05
N LYS A 248 16.74 -3.56 -11.01
CA LYS A 248 18.01 -2.86 -10.78
C LYS A 248 17.78 -1.67 -9.85
N GLU A 249 16.80 -0.81 -10.12
CA GLU A 249 16.44 0.33 -9.28
C GLU A 249 16.14 -0.08 -7.83
N LEU A 250 15.35 -1.15 -7.63
CA LEU A 250 15.04 -1.70 -6.32
C LEU A 250 16.28 -2.22 -5.59
N SER A 251 17.23 -2.81 -6.32
CA SER A 251 18.44 -3.39 -5.73
C SER A 251 19.47 -2.31 -5.34
N GLU A 252 19.57 -1.23 -6.11
CA GLU A 252 20.50 -0.12 -5.87
C GLU A 252 20.12 0.72 -4.63
N THR A 253 18.89 0.58 -4.12
CA THR A 253 18.44 1.27 -2.89
C THR A 253 19.24 0.89 -1.64
N LYS A 254 20.00 -0.21 -1.67
CA LYS A 254 20.95 -0.55 -0.60
C LYS A 254 22.11 0.43 -0.48
N GLN A 255 22.42 1.15 -1.56
CA GLN A 255 23.64 1.96 -1.69
C GLN A 255 23.36 3.46 -1.69
N ARG A 256 22.08 3.87 -1.70
CA ARG A 256 21.69 5.29 -1.76
C ARG A 256 20.61 5.62 -0.73
N THR A 257 20.67 6.83 -0.20
CA THR A 257 19.58 7.42 0.58
C THR A 257 18.51 7.90 -0.38
N LEU A 258 17.26 7.51 -0.13
CA LEU A 258 16.10 7.98 -0.88
C LEU A 258 15.30 8.94 0.00
N THR A 259 14.75 9.98 -0.62
CA THR A 259 13.65 10.73 -0.03
C THR A 259 12.42 9.83 0.10
N ARG A 260 11.51 10.17 1.02
CA ARG A 260 10.25 9.43 1.18
C ARG A 260 9.42 9.43 -0.11
N ALA A 261 9.47 10.51 -0.87
CA ALA A 261 8.78 10.65 -2.14
C ALA A 261 9.36 9.72 -3.23
N GLU A 262 10.70 9.60 -3.32
CA GLU A 262 11.34 8.64 -4.24
C GLU A 262 11.08 7.19 -3.82
N TRP A 263 11.07 6.90 -2.52
CA TRP A 263 10.70 5.59 -1.97
C TRP A 263 9.27 5.24 -2.38
N GLN A 264 8.31 6.13 -2.16
CA GLN A 264 6.92 5.95 -2.56
C GLN A 264 6.80 5.66 -4.06
N THR A 265 7.45 6.47 -4.90
CA THR A 265 7.43 6.28 -6.36
C THR A 265 7.94 4.90 -6.78
N LEU A 266 9.01 4.38 -6.15
CA LEU A 266 9.50 3.03 -6.45
C LEU A 266 8.53 1.94 -5.96
N LEU A 267 7.87 2.14 -4.82
CA LEU A 267 6.89 1.22 -4.29
C LEU A 267 5.66 1.13 -5.21
N ILE A 268 5.10 2.27 -5.62
CA ILE A 268 3.98 2.36 -6.58
C ILE A 268 4.35 1.72 -7.91
N LYS A 269 5.49 2.07 -8.51
CA LYS A 269 5.96 1.46 -9.77
C LYS A 269 6.06 -0.07 -9.67
N SER A 270 6.50 -0.57 -8.52
CA SER A 270 6.63 -2.01 -8.28
C SER A 270 5.28 -2.70 -8.14
N THR A 271 4.35 -2.07 -7.41
CA THR A 271 2.97 -2.55 -7.25
C THR A 271 2.24 -2.56 -8.59
N LEU A 272 2.33 -1.50 -9.39
CA LEU A 272 1.73 -1.45 -10.73
C LEU A 272 2.31 -2.52 -11.66
N PHE A 273 3.63 -2.73 -11.64
CA PHE A 273 4.25 -3.82 -12.40
C PHE A 273 3.67 -5.19 -11.98
N LEU A 274 3.60 -5.44 -10.67
CA LEU A 274 3.10 -6.70 -10.12
C LEU A 274 1.61 -6.89 -10.45
N LYS A 275 0.78 -5.88 -10.22
CA LYS A 275 -0.66 -5.87 -10.56
C LYS A 275 -0.90 -6.23 -12.01
N ASN A 276 -0.28 -5.48 -12.93
CA ASN A 276 -0.43 -5.70 -14.37
C ASN A 276 -0.01 -7.12 -14.79
N LEU A 277 1.10 -7.62 -14.25
CA LEU A 277 1.54 -8.99 -14.50
C LEU A 277 0.48 -10.00 -14.03
N LEU A 278 -0.02 -9.85 -12.81
CA LEU A 278 -0.94 -10.80 -12.16
C LEU A 278 -2.35 -10.78 -12.79
N GLU A 279 -2.91 -9.61 -13.09
CA GLU A 279 -4.19 -9.47 -13.79
C GLU A 279 -4.14 -10.11 -15.18
N GLY A 280 -2.97 -10.04 -15.81
CA GLY A 280 -2.66 -10.68 -17.07
C GLY A 280 -2.76 -12.21 -17.05
N ILE A 281 -2.66 -12.84 -15.89
CA ILE A 281 -2.65 -14.30 -15.72
C ILE A 281 -4.07 -14.86 -15.74
N ASP A 282 -4.24 -15.97 -16.46
CA ASP A 282 -5.42 -16.83 -16.45
C ASP A 282 -5.22 -17.96 -15.42
N PRO A 283 -5.90 -17.92 -14.26
CA PRO A 283 -5.74 -18.92 -13.22
C PRO A 283 -6.07 -20.34 -13.68
N SER A 284 -6.93 -20.49 -14.70
CA SER A 284 -7.33 -21.81 -15.22
C SER A 284 -6.20 -22.54 -15.95
N LYS A 285 -5.17 -21.81 -16.37
CA LYS A 285 -3.98 -22.36 -17.05
C LYS A 285 -2.87 -22.76 -16.09
N LEU A 286 -2.99 -22.43 -14.80
CA LEU A 286 -2.02 -22.85 -13.81
C LEU A 286 -2.10 -24.36 -13.61
N ARG A 287 -0.95 -25.02 -13.74
CA ARG A 287 -0.80 -26.43 -13.39
C ARG A 287 -1.00 -26.59 -11.88
N LYS A 288 -1.90 -27.47 -11.48
CA LYS A 288 -2.18 -27.80 -10.07
C LYS A 288 -1.04 -28.57 -9.41
#